data_AF-A0A7J9PXB4-F1
#
_entry.id   AF-A0A7J9PXB4-F1
#
_cell.length_a   1.000
_cell.length_b   1.000
_cell.length_c   1.000
_cell.angle_alpha   90.00
_cell.angle_beta   90.00
_cell.angle_gamma   90.00
#
_symmetry.space_group_name_H-M   'P 1'
#
loop_
_entity.id
_entity.type
_entity.pdbx_description
1 polymer ?
#
loop_
_entity_poly.entity_id
_entity_poly.type
_entity_poly.pdbx_seq_one_letter_code
_entity_poly.pdbx_strand_id
1 'polypeptide(L)'
;MRNLLKTKKKEVYGRISSVVKQVSDDLLFLNTVREKLRSIPAIENIPTVVVAGYPNVGKSLLVRKISSGKPKIAAYPFTTKGVSVGHFKIKYRKYQVIDTPGLLDREFSKRNQIEKQAVLALRHLANVIVFIIDPTEHCGYPLNVQLKLLDDIKKTFNIP
;
A
#
# COMPACT_ATOMS: atom_id res chain seq x y z
N MET A 1 -8.14 -58.46 20.38
CA MET A 1 -7.50 -57.51 19.43
C MET A 1 -8.35 -56.33 18.98
N ARG A 2 -9.60 -56.51 18.49
CA ARG A 2 -10.42 -55.40 17.93
C ARG A 2 -10.77 -54.27 18.92
N ASN A 3 -11.02 -54.56 20.19
CA ASN A 3 -11.32 -53.52 21.19
C ASN A 3 -10.09 -52.67 21.56
N LEU A 4 -8.90 -53.27 21.66
CA LEU A 4 -7.67 -52.56 21.99
C LEU A 4 -7.31 -51.52 20.91
N LEU A 5 -7.50 -51.86 19.63
CA LEU A 5 -7.30 -50.95 18.49
C LEU A 5 -8.29 -49.78 18.50
N LYS A 6 -9.54 -50.00 18.92
CA LYS A 6 -10.54 -48.94 19.06
C LYS A 6 -10.18 -47.95 20.19
N THR A 7 -9.69 -48.46 21.32
CA THR A 7 -9.28 -47.63 22.47
C THR A 7 -8.07 -46.77 22.15
N LYS A 8 -7.03 -47.36 21.56
CA LYS A 8 -5.83 -46.64 21.07
C LYS A 8 -6.19 -45.55 20.07
N LYS A 9 -7.15 -45.80 19.15
CA LYS A 9 -7.68 -44.77 18.24
C LYS A 9 -8.27 -43.60 19.00
N LYS A 10 -9.14 -43.86 19.99
CA LYS A 10 -9.80 -42.81 20.79
C LYS A 10 -8.78 -41.94 21.54
N GLU A 11 -7.73 -42.54 22.09
CA GLU A 11 -6.63 -41.82 22.75
C GLU A 11 -5.88 -40.89 21.78
N VAL A 12 -5.55 -41.38 20.58
CA VAL A 12 -4.89 -40.57 19.54
C VAL A 12 -5.76 -39.39 19.11
N TYR A 13 -7.05 -39.61 18.84
CA TYR A 13 -7.98 -38.52 18.50
C TYR A 13 -8.12 -37.50 19.65
N GLY A 14 -8.10 -37.96 20.90
CA GLY A 14 -8.13 -37.08 22.08
C GLY A 14 -6.89 -36.17 22.15
N ARG A 15 -5.70 -36.73 21.94
CA ARG A 15 -4.45 -35.95 21.89
C ARG A 15 -4.45 -34.94 20.76
N ILE A 16 -4.85 -35.33 19.56
CA ILE A 16 -4.96 -34.42 18.40
C ILE A 16 -5.96 -33.29 18.72
N SER A 17 -7.13 -33.61 19.24
CA SER A 17 -8.13 -32.61 19.60
C SER A 17 -7.64 -31.65 20.68
N SER A 18 -6.91 -32.15 21.68
CA SER A 18 -6.29 -31.32 22.72
C SER A 18 -5.28 -30.34 22.14
N VAL A 19 -4.40 -30.80 21.24
CA VAL A 19 -3.41 -29.93 20.58
C VAL A 19 -4.11 -28.88 19.72
N VAL A 20 -5.12 -29.27 18.93
CA VAL A 20 -5.90 -28.34 18.10
C VAL A 20 -6.62 -27.30 18.95
N LYS A 21 -7.20 -27.70 20.09
CA LYS A 21 -7.85 -26.77 21.04
C LYS A 21 -6.86 -25.83 21.71
N GLN A 22 -5.62 -26.26 21.96
CA GLN A 22 -4.60 -25.37 22.53
C GLN A 22 -4.20 -24.24 21.58
N VAL A 23 -4.31 -24.46 20.26
CA VAL A 23 -3.98 -23.45 19.23
C VAL A 23 -5.21 -22.85 18.54
N SER A 24 -6.42 -23.10 19.05
CA SER A 24 -7.66 -22.68 18.35
C SER A 24 -7.75 -21.18 18.16
N ASP A 25 -7.30 -20.42 19.15
CA ASP A 25 -7.37 -18.95 19.13
C ASP A 25 -6.40 -18.38 18.10
N ASP A 26 -5.20 -18.95 17.98
CA ASP A 26 -4.23 -18.60 16.95
C ASP A 26 -4.77 -18.92 15.55
N LEU A 27 -5.43 -20.07 15.36
CA LEU A 27 -6.05 -20.43 14.08
C LEU A 27 -7.17 -19.45 13.68
N LEU A 28 -7.99 -19.03 14.65
CA LEU A 28 -9.03 -18.02 14.44
C LEU A 28 -8.43 -16.65 14.11
N PHE A 29 -7.37 -16.27 14.81
CA PHE A 29 -6.62 -15.06 14.53
C PHE A 29 -6.03 -15.08 13.13
N LEU A 30 -5.34 -16.16 12.74
CA LEU A 30 -4.76 -16.33 11.41
C LEU A 30 -5.82 -16.27 10.31
N ASN A 31 -7.01 -16.84 10.53
CA ASN A 31 -8.10 -16.73 9.57
C ASN A 31 -8.57 -15.27 9.42
N THR A 32 -8.66 -14.53 10.52
CA THR A 32 -8.99 -13.10 10.51
C THR A 32 -7.93 -12.28 9.76
N VAL A 33 -6.66 -12.58 9.99
CA VAL A 33 -5.53 -11.94 9.28
C VAL A 33 -5.58 -12.26 7.79
N ARG A 34 -5.84 -13.52 7.41
CA ARG A 34 -5.96 -13.93 6.00
C ARG A 34 -7.00 -13.11 5.25
N GLU A 35 -8.18 -12.91 5.84
CA GLU A 35 -9.23 -12.11 5.20
C GLU A 35 -8.83 -10.63 5.05
N LYS A 36 -8.08 -10.07 6.01
CA LYS A 36 -7.52 -8.71 5.86
C LYS A 36 -6.45 -8.64 4.76
N LEU A 37 -5.54 -9.62 4.69
CA LEU A 37 -4.46 -9.65 3.70
C LEU A 37 -4.99 -9.79 2.26
N ARG A 38 -6.14 -10.43 2.04
CA ARG A 38 -6.79 -10.50 0.72
C ARG A 38 -7.10 -9.13 0.11
N SER A 39 -7.28 -8.10 0.94
CA SER A 39 -7.57 -6.75 0.48
C SER A 39 -6.33 -5.94 0.11
N ILE A 40 -5.12 -6.44 0.42
CA ILE A 40 -3.86 -5.77 0.05
C ILE A 40 -3.70 -5.85 -1.47
N PRO A 41 -3.41 -4.72 -2.13
CA PRO A 41 -3.35 -4.67 -3.58
C PRO A 41 -2.16 -5.48 -4.09
N ALA A 42 -2.37 -6.24 -5.17
CA ALA A 42 -1.29 -6.79 -5.95
C ALA A 42 -0.63 -5.65 -6.73
N ILE A 43 0.36 -5.00 -6.13
CA ILE A 43 1.21 -4.07 -6.85
C ILE A 43 2.26 -4.92 -7.59
N GLU A 44 2.26 -4.86 -8.92
CA GLU A 44 3.23 -5.58 -9.74
C GLU A 44 4.66 -5.12 -9.41
N ASN A 45 5.59 -6.08 -9.28
CA ASN A 45 7.01 -5.77 -9.06
C ASN A 45 7.68 -5.34 -10.38
N ILE A 46 7.28 -4.17 -10.88
CA ILE A 46 7.79 -3.53 -12.09
C ILE A 46 8.27 -2.11 -11.76
N PRO A 47 9.08 -1.47 -12.63
CA PRO A 47 9.52 -0.10 -12.38
C PRO A 47 8.35 0.85 -12.18
N THR A 48 8.33 1.51 -11.03
CA THR A 48 7.17 2.27 -10.55
C THR A 48 7.53 3.73 -10.30
N VAL A 49 6.72 4.61 -10.90
CA VAL A 49 6.74 6.06 -10.70
C VAL A 49 5.62 6.41 -9.72
N VAL A 50 5.95 7.08 -8.63
CA VAL A 50 4.97 7.57 -7.66
C VAL A 50 4.80 9.09 -7.84
N VAL A 51 3.57 9.55 -7.93
CA VAL A 51 3.24 10.97 -8.11
C VAL A 51 2.86 11.59 -6.77
N ALA A 52 3.60 12.59 -6.35
CA ALA A 52 3.46 13.33 -5.09
C ALA A 52 3.10 14.80 -5.33
N GLY A 53 2.64 15.49 -4.28
CA GLY A 53 2.23 16.90 -4.35
C GLY A 53 0.91 17.15 -3.62
N TYR A 54 0.58 18.41 -3.36
CA TYR A 54 -0.65 18.80 -2.65
C TYR A 54 -1.93 18.34 -3.37
N PRO A 55 -3.09 18.26 -2.69
CA PRO A 55 -4.37 18.02 -3.36
C PRO A 55 -4.60 19.00 -4.51
N ASN A 56 -5.33 18.58 -5.53
CA ASN A 56 -5.75 19.41 -6.68
C ASN A 56 -4.63 19.96 -7.61
N VAL A 57 -3.34 19.72 -7.37
CA VAL A 57 -2.24 20.11 -8.28
C VAL A 57 -2.22 19.35 -9.63
N GLY A 58 -3.18 18.45 -9.87
CA GLY A 58 -3.27 17.70 -11.12
C GLY A 58 -2.62 16.30 -11.13
N LYS A 59 -2.26 15.74 -9.96
CA LYS A 59 -1.66 14.39 -9.84
C LYS A 59 -2.45 13.31 -10.58
N SER A 60 -3.74 13.17 -10.28
CA SER A 60 -4.61 12.16 -10.90
C SER A 60 -4.76 12.37 -12.42
N LEU A 61 -4.73 13.62 -12.88
CA LEU A 61 -4.77 13.95 -14.31
C LEU A 61 -3.48 13.49 -15.01
N LEU A 62 -2.32 13.74 -14.40
CA LEU A 62 -1.02 13.29 -14.91
C LEU A 62 -1.00 11.76 -15.03
N VAL A 63 -1.38 11.04 -13.96
CA VAL A 63 -1.45 9.58 -13.95
C VAL A 63 -2.37 9.07 -15.05
N ARG A 64 -3.55 9.67 -15.22
CA ARG A 64 -4.51 9.29 -16.26
C ARG A 64 -3.98 9.56 -17.68
N LYS A 65 -3.24 10.65 -17.89
CA LYS A 65 -2.65 11.03 -19.20
C LYS A 65 -1.49 10.11 -19.60
N ILE A 66 -0.65 9.71 -18.64
CA ILE A 66 0.49 8.82 -18.89
C ILE A 66 0.02 7.38 -19.13
N SER A 67 -1.04 6.97 -18.44
CA SER A 67 -1.54 5.60 -18.53
C SER A 67 -2.08 5.27 -19.92
N SER A 68 -1.70 4.12 -20.47
CA SER A 68 -2.24 3.62 -21.74
C SER A 68 -3.73 3.24 -21.67
N GLY A 69 -4.29 3.15 -20.47
CA GLY A 69 -5.71 2.85 -20.24
C GLY A 69 -6.21 3.53 -18.97
N LYS A 70 -7.45 3.24 -18.58
CA LYS A 70 -8.04 3.80 -17.36
C LYS A 70 -7.29 3.29 -16.12
N PRO A 71 -6.72 4.18 -15.28
CA PRO A 71 -6.11 3.77 -14.02
C PRO A 71 -7.08 2.98 -13.14
N LYS A 72 -6.58 1.94 -12.48
CA LYS A 72 -7.35 1.11 -11.55
C LYS A 72 -7.17 1.62 -10.13
N ILE A 73 -8.24 1.61 -9.35
CA ILE A 73 -8.15 1.93 -7.93
C ILE A 73 -7.72 0.66 -7.19
N ALA A 74 -6.66 0.79 -6.40
CA ALA A 74 -6.11 -0.26 -5.56
C ALA A 74 -6.23 0.18 -4.10
N ALA A 75 -6.71 -0.70 -3.22
CA ALA A 75 -6.74 -0.39 -1.79
C ALA A 75 -5.31 -0.10 -1.31
N TYR A 76 -5.12 0.87 -0.42
CA TYR A 76 -3.83 1.09 0.22
C TYR A 76 -4.07 1.51 1.66
N PRO A 77 -3.29 1.02 2.64
CA PRO A 77 -3.49 1.37 4.03
C PRO A 77 -3.60 2.89 4.24
N PHE A 78 -4.56 3.31 5.06
CA PHE A 78 -4.78 4.72 5.43
C PHE A 78 -5.17 5.64 4.27
N THR A 79 -5.70 5.08 3.18
CA THR A 79 -6.36 5.84 2.11
C THR A 79 -7.86 5.62 2.13
N THR A 80 -8.65 6.69 2.02
CA THR A 80 -10.12 6.60 1.97
C THR A 80 -10.61 6.02 0.64
N LYS A 81 -9.93 6.36 -0.46
CA LYS A 81 -10.33 5.98 -1.82
C LYS A 81 -9.40 4.96 -2.48
N GLY A 82 -8.33 4.52 -1.81
CA GLY A 82 -7.25 3.77 -2.47
C GLY A 82 -6.26 4.68 -3.20
N VAL A 83 -5.24 4.03 -3.77
CA VAL A 83 -4.28 4.64 -4.71
C VAL A 83 -4.70 4.34 -6.14
N SER A 84 -4.46 5.27 -7.06
CA SER A 84 -4.79 5.06 -8.48
C SER A 84 -3.56 4.53 -9.21
N VAL A 85 -3.66 3.34 -9.78
CA VAL A 85 -2.56 2.62 -10.43
C VAL A 85 -2.78 2.59 -11.93
N GLY A 86 -1.89 3.29 -12.63
CA GLY A 86 -1.77 3.34 -14.07
C GLY A 86 -0.63 2.48 -14.60
N HIS A 87 -0.70 2.11 -15.87
CA HIS A 87 0.34 1.35 -16.56
C HIS A 87 0.63 1.98 -17.91
N PHE A 88 1.90 1.98 -18.30
CA PHE A 88 2.35 2.46 -19.60
C PHE A 88 3.55 1.65 -20.08
N LYS A 89 3.91 1.81 -21.35
CA LYS A 89 5.05 1.13 -21.96
C LYS A 89 5.98 2.13 -22.61
N ILE A 90 7.28 1.95 -22.40
CA ILE A 90 8.32 2.62 -23.18
C ILE A 90 9.10 1.51 -23.89
N LYS A 91 9.07 1.51 -25.22
CA LYS A 91 9.58 0.40 -26.05
C LYS A 91 8.95 -0.93 -25.61
N TYR A 92 9.76 -1.90 -25.19
CA TYR A 92 9.33 -3.23 -24.78
C TYR A 92 9.16 -3.40 -23.26
N ARG A 93 9.39 -2.35 -22.46
CA ARG A 93 9.32 -2.42 -21.00
C ARG A 93 8.02 -1.79 -20.49
N LYS A 94 7.36 -2.49 -19.57
CA LYS A 94 6.19 -1.99 -18.83
C LYS A 94 6.64 -1.17 -17.62
N TYR A 95 5.89 -0.12 -17.33
CA TYR A 95 6.08 0.75 -16.19
C TYR A 95 4.73 0.96 -15.50
N GLN A 96 4.81 1.23 -14.21
CA GLN A 96 3.68 1.57 -13.38
C GLN A 96 3.78 3.05 -12.99
N VAL A 97 2.62 3.71 -12.90
CA VAL A 97 2.50 5.06 -12.36
C VAL A 97 1.41 5.07 -11.31
N ILE A 98 1.69 5.62 -10.12
CA ILE A 98 0.76 5.59 -8.98
C ILE A 98 0.46 7.01 -8.52
N ASP A 99 -0.81 7.33 -8.38
CA ASP A 99 -1.30 8.49 -7.64
C ASP A 99 -1.56 8.10 -6.19
N THR A 100 -0.97 8.85 -5.25
CA THR A 100 -0.96 8.53 -3.83
C THR A 100 -1.73 9.58 -2.99
N PRO A 101 -3.06 9.73 -3.16
CA PRO A 101 -3.85 10.70 -2.41
C PRO A 101 -3.86 10.37 -0.92
N GLY A 102 -3.74 11.39 -0.07
CA GLY A 102 -3.66 11.27 1.39
C GLY A 102 -2.31 10.77 1.94
N LEU A 103 -1.43 10.26 1.06
CA LEU A 103 -0.15 9.66 1.45
C LEU A 103 1.01 10.61 1.23
N LEU A 104 1.10 11.31 0.10
CA LEU A 104 2.23 12.19 -0.25
C LEU A 104 1.80 13.63 -0.58
N ASP A 105 0.75 14.12 0.09
CA ASP A 105 0.10 15.40 -0.16
C ASP A 105 -0.04 16.30 1.08
N ARG A 106 0.61 15.92 2.19
CA ARG A 106 0.72 16.69 3.45
C ARG A 106 2.03 16.41 4.17
N GLU A 107 2.40 17.23 5.15
CA GLU A 107 3.68 17.11 5.89
C GLU A 107 3.80 15.82 6.72
N PHE A 108 5.01 15.26 6.79
CA PHE A 108 5.28 13.99 7.50
C PHE A 108 5.06 14.10 9.01
N SER A 109 5.34 15.27 9.59
CA SER A 109 5.13 15.60 11.00
C SER A 109 3.67 15.45 11.45
N LYS A 110 2.72 15.79 10.56
CA LYS A 110 1.27 15.77 10.83
C LYS A 110 0.64 14.37 10.75
N ARG A 111 1.43 13.33 10.51
CA ARG A 111 0.97 11.94 10.42
C ARG A 111 1.18 11.16 11.72
N ASN A 112 0.24 10.27 12.03
CA ASN A 112 0.41 9.32 13.12
C ASN A 112 1.45 8.23 12.76
N GLN A 113 1.88 7.41 13.73
CA GLN A 113 2.93 6.41 13.50
C GLN A 113 2.58 5.39 12.40
N ILE A 114 1.31 5.00 12.30
CA ILE A 114 0.87 3.96 11.37
C ILE A 114 0.76 4.52 9.95
N GLU A 115 0.29 5.75 9.80
CA GLU A 115 0.32 6.50 8.53
C GLU A 115 1.75 6.72 8.05
N LYS A 116 2.68 7.06 8.97
CA LYS A 116 4.11 7.19 8.64
C LYS A 116 4.68 5.89 8.10
N GLN A 117 4.35 4.74 8.70
CA GLN A 117 4.76 3.43 8.18
C GLN A 117 4.22 3.18 6.78
N ALA A 118 2.96 3.50 6.51
CA ALA A 118 2.37 3.32 5.18
C ALA A 118 3.01 4.21 4.12
N VAL A 119 3.39 5.44 4.48
CA VAL A 119 4.15 6.33 3.60
C VAL A 119 5.57 5.81 3.37
N LEU A 120 6.26 5.35 4.41
CA LEU A 120 7.59 4.76 4.28
C LEU A 120 7.59 3.47 3.47
N ALA A 121 6.51 2.68 3.51
CA ALA A 121 6.37 1.50 2.67
C ALA A 121 6.40 1.84 1.17
N LEU A 122 5.93 3.04 0.77
CA LEU A 122 6.06 3.52 -0.61
C LEU A 122 7.52 3.66 -1.04
N ARG A 123 8.48 3.83 -0.12
CA ARG A 123 9.90 3.91 -0.45
C ARG A 123 10.42 2.62 -1.07
N HIS A 124 9.87 1.48 -0.65
CA HIS A 124 10.24 0.17 -1.22
C HIS A 124 9.58 -0.08 -2.57
N LEU A 125 8.55 0.70 -2.90
CA LEU A 125 7.77 0.56 -4.11
C LEU A 125 8.21 1.54 -5.20
N ALA A 126 8.53 2.77 -4.82
CA ALA A 126 8.88 3.85 -5.73
C ALA A 126 10.32 3.71 -6.22
N ASN A 127 10.50 3.55 -7.53
CA ASN A 127 11.81 3.74 -8.15
C ASN A 127 12.06 5.21 -8.48
N VAL A 128 11.01 5.98 -8.71
CA VAL A 128 11.07 7.43 -8.96
C VAL A 128 9.87 8.08 -8.30
N ILE A 129 10.09 9.22 -7.65
CA ILE A 129 9.00 10.11 -7.21
C ILE A 129 8.98 11.35 -8.10
N VAL A 130 7.83 11.62 -8.71
CA VAL A 130 7.55 12.86 -9.45
C VAL A 130 6.71 13.75 -8.54
N PHE A 131 7.27 14.87 -8.12
CA PHE A 131 6.56 15.85 -7.29
C PHE A 131 5.99 16.97 -8.17
N ILE A 132 4.68 17.19 -8.11
CA ILE A 132 4.00 18.25 -8.85
C ILE A 132 3.83 19.48 -7.95
N ILE A 133 4.24 20.64 -8.49
CA ILE A 133 4.03 21.96 -7.90
C ILE A 133 3.02 22.70 -8.77
N ASP A 134 2.11 23.41 -8.11
CA ASP A 134 1.24 24.41 -8.74
C ASP A 134 1.71 25.83 -8.36
N PRO A 135 2.47 26.51 -9.23
CA PRO A 135 2.92 27.89 -8.97
C PRO A 135 1.78 28.92 -8.95
N THR A 136 0.60 28.56 -9.47
CA THR A 136 -0.56 29.46 -9.52
C THR A 136 -1.35 29.48 -8.21
N GLU A 137 -1.07 28.54 -7.30
CA GLU A 137 -1.74 28.39 -6.01
C GLU A 137 -3.26 28.10 -6.09
N HIS A 138 -3.81 27.88 -7.29
CA HIS A 138 -5.22 27.50 -7.50
C HIS A 138 -5.58 26.17 -6.85
N CYS A 139 -4.59 25.32 -6.55
CA CYS A 139 -4.77 24.12 -5.76
C CYS A 139 -5.26 24.36 -4.33
N GLY A 140 -5.21 25.61 -3.84
CA GLY A 140 -5.62 26.02 -2.50
C GLY A 140 -4.49 26.02 -1.47
N TYR A 141 -3.24 25.88 -1.92
CA TYR A 141 -2.05 25.82 -1.06
C TYR A 141 -0.97 26.78 -1.55
N PRO A 142 -0.46 27.67 -0.67
CA PRO A 142 0.63 28.58 -1.02
C PRO A 142 1.91 27.86 -1.45
N LEU A 143 2.65 28.44 -2.38
CA LEU A 143 3.85 27.86 -2.98
C LEU A 143 4.91 27.50 -1.92
N ASN A 144 5.09 28.35 -0.91
CA ASN A 144 6.04 28.10 0.17
C ASN A 144 5.72 26.82 0.96
N VAL A 145 4.44 26.48 1.14
CA VAL A 145 4.03 25.24 1.80
C VAL A 145 4.26 24.04 0.88
N GLN A 146 4.00 24.18 -0.42
CA GLN A 146 4.31 23.15 -1.40
C GLN A 146 5.81 22.81 -1.44
N LEU A 147 6.68 23.81 -1.39
CA LEU A 147 8.13 23.64 -1.34
C LEU A 147 8.61 22.98 -0.05
N LYS A 148 8.02 23.34 1.10
CA LYS A 148 8.32 22.64 2.36
C LYS A 148 7.99 21.16 2.30
N LEU A 149 6.85 20.80 1.70
CA LEU A 149 6.49 19.39 1.50
C LEU A 149 7.48 18.66 0.57
N LEU A 150 7.94 19.32 -0.49
CA LEU A 150 8.97 18.75 -1.38
C LEU A 150 10.25 18.44 -0.60
N ASP A 151 10.70 19.36 0.24
CA ASP A 151 11.90 19.17 1.07
C ASP A 151 11.73 18.05 2.09
N ASP A 152 10.56 17.94 2.71
CA ASP A 152 10.21 16.83 3.62
C ASP A 152 10.28 15.48 2.88
N ILE A 153 9.73 15.39 1.68
CA ILE A 153 9.75 14.16 0.87
C ILE A 153 11.19 13.82 0.46
N LYS A 154 11.98 14.80 0.01
CA LYS A 154 13.40 14.57 -0.34
C LYS A 154 14.21 14.02 0.84
N LYS A 155 13.96 14.52 2.05
CA LYS A 155 14.63 14.03 3.28
C LYS A 155 14.18 12.62 3.67
N THR A 156 12.89 12.31 3.46
CA THR A 156 12.28 11.05 3.88
C THR A 156 12.59 9.91 2.91
N PHE A 157 12.62 10.21 1.62
CA PHE A 157 12.79 9.24 0.54
C PHE A 157 14.19 9.35 -0.04
N ASN A 158 15.13 8.58 0.52
CA ASN A 158 16.42 8.34 -0.13
C ASN A 158 16.22 7.24 -1.17
N ILE A 159 15.82 7.66 -2.39
CA ILE A 159 15.61 6.80 -3.55
C ILE A 159 16.97 6.69 -4.27
N PRO A 160 17.44 5.47 -4.59
CA PRO A 160 18.71 5.27 -5.27
C PRO A 160 18.74 5.81 -6.70
#